data_AF-C9SQC4-F1
#
_entry.id   AF-C9SQC4-F1
#
_cell.length_a   1.000
_cell.length_b   1.000
_cell.length_c   1.000
_cell.angle_alpha   90.00
_cell.angle_beta   90.00
_cell.angle_gamma   90.00
#
_symmetry.space_group_name_H-M   'P 1'
#
loop_
_entity.id
_entity.type
_entity.pdbx_description
1 polymer ?
#
loop_
_entity_poly.entity_id
_entity_poly.type
_entity_poly.pdbx_seq_one_letter_code
_entity_poly.pdbx_strand_id
1 'polypeptide(L)' 'MRCGSGTPRGRSSTSLHPTFRFDDAGYPVGGTRVPTPYFPSAGSLLMAVAMMAGGWDGSEGAHFPEAWTVAVEGFVPGL' A
#
# COMPACT_ATOMS: atom_id res chain seq x y z
N MET A 1 -33.98 -36.17 2.63
CA MET A 1 -33.32 -37.49 2.44
C MET A 1 -32.02 -37.26 1.67
N ARG A 2 -30.91 -37.73 2.25
CA ARG A 2 -29.48 -37.68 1.84
C ARG A 2 -28.72 -36.34 1.87
N CYS A 3 -27.82 -36.33 2.86
CA CYS A 3 -26.63 -35.53 3.12
C CYS A 3 -25.46 -35.94 2.19
N GLY A 4 -24.60 -34.96 1.86
CA GLY A 4 -23.26 -35.09 1.25
C GLY A 4 -22.89 -33.75 0.58
N SER A 5 -21.91 -32.96 1.00
CA SER A 5 -20.68 -33.20 1.75
C SER A 5 -20.34 -31.97 2.60
N GLY A 6 -19.97 -32.19 3.86
CA GLY A 6 -19.48 -31.14 4.74
C GLY A 6 -18.03 -30.79 4.45
N THR A 7 -17.70 -29.50 4.41
CA THR A 7 -16.72 -28.90 5.33
C THR A 7 -16.98 -27.39 5.43
N PRO A 8 -17.15 -26.80 6.63
CA PRO A 8 -17.23 -25.36 6.82
C PRO A 8 -15.81 -24.84 7.08
N ARG A 9 -15.21 -24.13 6.11
CA ARG A 9 -14.10 -23.18 6.31
C ARG A 9 -13.58 -22.69 4.96
N GLY A 10 -13.39 -21.38 4.87
CA GLY A 10 -12.69 -20.78 3.75
C GLY A 10 -13.07 -19.34 3.58
N ARG A 11 -12.53 -18.49 4.46
CA ARG A 11 -12.40 -17.04 4.26
C ARG A 11 -12.15 -16.79 2.77
N SER A 12 -13.05 -16.06 2.12
CA SER A 12 -12.96 -15.68 0.70
C SER A 12 -11.52 -15.30 0.39
N SER A 13 -10.84 -16.17 -0.36
CA SER A 13 -9.46 -16.00 -0.78
C SER A 13 -9.41 -14.73 -1.61
N THR A 14 -8.90 -13.67 -0.98
CA THR A 14 -8.75 -12.34 -1.55
C THR A 14 -8.03 -12.40 -2.89
N SER A 15 -8.58 -11.69 -3.85
CA SER A 15 -8.23 -11.57 -5.25
C SER A 15 -6.75 -11.20 -5.52
N LEU A 16 -5.82 -12.13 -5.31
CA LEU A 16 -4.43 -11.98 -5.73
C LEU A 16 -4.09 -13.07 -6.74
N HIS A 17 -3.88 -12.64 -7.99
CA HIS A 17 -3.35 -13.50 -9.04
C HIS A 17 -2.01 -14.13 -8.58
N PRO A 18 -1.70 -15.42 -8.87
CA PRO A 18 -0.52 -16.13 -8.35
C PRO A 18 0.85 -15.47 -8.61
N THR A 19 0.89 -14.48 -9.49
CA THR A 19 2.08 -13.69 -9.83
C THR A 19 2.41 -12.61 -8.79
N PHE A 20 1.45 -12.16 -7.99
CA PHE A 20 1.68 -11.19 -6.91
C PHE A 20 2.08 -11.91 -5.62
N ARG A 21 3.34 -12.39 -5.59
CA ARG A 21 3.95 -12.96 -4.38
C ARG A 21 4.83 -11.94 -3.72
N PHE A 22 4.69 -11.82 -2.40
CA PHE A 22 5.53 -11.00 -1.56
C PHE A 22 6.35 -11.91 -0.63
N ASP A 23 7.57 -11.51 -0.31
CA ASP A 23 8.36 -12.16 0.74
C ASP A 23 7.87 -11.76 2.14
N ASP A 24 8.49 -12.30 3.18
CA ASP A 24 8.12 -12.05 4.57
C ASP A 24 8.29 -10.57 5.00
N ALA A 25 9.06 -9.79 4.25
CA ALA A 25 9.24 -8.36 4.46
C ALA A 25 8.29 -7.50 3.60
N GLY A 26 7.46 -8.12 2.75
CA GLY A 26 6.51 -7.43 1.89
C GLY A 26 7.08 -6.96 0.55
N TYR A 27 8.27 -7.43 0.14
CA TYR A 27 8.83 -7.12 -1.18
C TYR A 27 8.29 -8.06 -2.24
N PRO A 28 7.99 -7.58 -3.46
CA PRO A 28 7.56 -8.46 -4.54
C PRO A 28 8.70 -9.41 -4.92
N VAL A 29 8.40 -10.71 -4.94
CA VAL A 29 9.36 -11.74 -5.33
C VAL A 29 9.63 -11.60 -6.83
N GLY A 30 10.84 -11.18 -7.19
CA GLY A 30 11.28 -10.95 -8.56
C GLY A 30 11.32 -12.24 -9.37
N GLY A 31 10.82 -12.16 -10.61
CA GLY A 31 11.06 -13.19 -11.63
C GLY A 31 12.27 -12.83 -12.51
N THR A 32 12.65 -13.76 -13.40
CA THR A 32 13.84 -13.71 -14.28
C THR A 32 13.90 -12.50 -15.26
N ARG A 33 12.89 -11.61 -15.27
CA ARG A 33 12.78 -10.49 -16.23
C ARG A 33 13.00 -9.10 -15.63
N VAL A 34 12.92 -8.94 -14.31
CA VAL A 34 13.03 -7.61 -13.67
C VAL A 34 13.91 -7.76 -12.42
N PRO A 35 15.07 -7.09 -12.35
CA PRO A 35 15.92 -7.17 -11.18
C PRO A 35 15.19 -6.57 -9.98
N THR A 36 15.06 -7.36 -8.91
CA THR A 36 14.61 -6.87 -7.63
C THR A 36 15.72 -6.13 -6.89
N PRO A 37 15.40 -5.05 -6.17
CA PRO A 37 14.05 -4.56 -5.87
C PRO A 37 13.64 -3.36 -6.75
N TYR A 38 12.62 -3.50 -7.59
CA TYR A 38 11.95 -2.38 -8.26
C TYR A 38 10.50 -2.29 -7.77
N PHE A 39 10.22 -1.30 -6.91
CA PHE A 39 8.91 -1.08 -6.29
C PHE A 39 8.46 0.36 -6.60
N PRO A 40 7.92 0.63 -7.80
CA PRO A 40 7.47 1.97 -8.17
C PRO A 40 6.39 2.52 -7.21
N SER A 41 5.68 1.63 -6.53
CA SER A 41 4.74 1.94 -5.45
C SER A 41 5.36 2.61 -4.22
N ALA A 42 6.67 2.45 -3.96
CA ALA A 42 7.33 3.22 -2.91
C ALA A 42 7.40 4.71 -3.27
N GLY A 43 7.71 5.03 -4.53
CA GLY A 43 7.74 6.41 -5.01
C GLY A 43 6.36 7.06 -4.95
N SER A 44 5.31 6.35 -5.36
CA SER A 44 3.95 6.88 -5.27
C SER A 44 3.46 7.02 -3.83
N LEU A 45 3.86 6.13 -2.92
CA LEU A 45 3.57 6.28 -1.50
C LEU A 45 4.23 7.53 -0.91
N LEU A 46 5.51 7.75 -1.19
CA LEU A 46 6.22 8.95 -0.73
C LEU A 46 5.59 10.23 -1.29
N MET A 47 5.15 10.20 -2.55
CA MET A 47 4.44 11.32 -3.15
C MET A 47 3.10 11.58 -2.46
N ALA A 48 2.33 10.53 -2.14
CA ALA A 48 1.08 10.68 -1.39
C ALA A 48 1.33 11.27 0.00
N VAL A 49 2.37 10.82 0.71
CA VAL A 49 2.74 11.39 2.01
C VAL A 49 3.18 12.84 1.89
N ALA A 50 3.93 13.20 0.84
CA ALA A 50 4.33 14.59 0.58
C ALA A 50 3.11 15.50 0.37
N MET A 51 2.12 15.06 -0.41
CA MET A 51 0.86 15.80 -0.61
C MET A 51 0.03 15.90 0.67
N MET A 52 0.03 14.86 1.53
CA MET A 52 -0.62 14.94 2.84
C MET A 52 0.14 15.83 3.82
N ALA A 53 1.46 15.98 3.69
CA ALA A 53 2.27 16.80 4.57
C ALA A 53 2.24 18.30 4.22
N GLY A 54 2.29 18.63 2.93
CA GLY A 54 2.33 20.01 2.45
C GLY A 54 1.00 20.57 1.94
N GLY A 55 0.08 19.69 1.56
CA GLY A 55 -1.17 20.06 0.92
C GLY A 55 -1.01 20.32 -0.58
N TRP A 56 -1.97 21.06 -1.12
CA TRP A 56 -2.05 21.41 -2.54
C TRP A 56 -2.60 22.83 -2.69
N ASP A 57 -2.60 23.35 -3.92
CA ASP A 57 -3.08 24.69 -4.22
C ASP A 57 -4.53 24.90 -3.73
N GLY A 58 -4.73 25.93 -2.91
CA GLY A 58 -6.02 26.22 -2.27
C GLY A 58 -6.35 25.34 -1.06
N SER A 59 -5.42 24.48 -0.62
CA SER A 59 -5.54 23.67 0.58
C SER A 59 -4.16 23.37 1.15
N GLU A 60 -3.45 24.41 1.57
CA GLU A 60 -2.10 24.30 2.12
C GLU A 60 -2.09 23.69 3.53
N GLY A 61 -0.99 23.01 3.87
CA GLY A 61 -0.79 22.41 5.18
C GLY A 61 -1.09 20.91 5.24
N ALA A 62 -1.08 20.37 6.45
CA ALA A 62 -1.14 18.93 6.66
C ALA A 62 -2.59 18.40 6.60
N HIS A 63 -2.81 17.37 5.79
CA HIS A 63 -4.10 16.69 5.56
C HIS A 63 -4.04 15.21 5.95
N PHE A 64 -3.71 14.95 7.22
CA PHE A 64 -3.76 13.59 7.78
C PHE A 64 -5.12 13.30 8.42
N PRO A 65 -5.52 12.01 8.53
CA PRO A 65 -6.71 11.63 9.27
C PRO A 65 -6.66 12.14 10.72
N GLU A 66 -7.78 12.65 11.23
CA GLU A 66 -7.87 13.21 12.58
C GLU A 66 -7.48 12.21 13.69
N ALA A 67 -7.67 10.91 13.44
CA ALA A 67 -7.30 9.86 14.38
C ALA A 67 -5.79 9.67 14.52
N TRP A 68 -4.97 10.31 13.67
CA TRP A 68 -3.53 10.14 13.66
C TRP A 68 -2.86 11.29 14.40
N THR A 69 -1.98 10.97 15.35
CA THR A 69 -1.06 11.95 15.93
C THR A 69 0.14 12.10 15.00
N VAL A 70 0.23 13.23 14.30
CA VAL A 70 1.25 13.47 13.27
C VAL A 70 2.02 14.74 13.55
N ALA A 71 3.33 14.71 13.29
CA ALA A 71 4.20 15.89 13.22
C ALA A 71 4.87 15.94 11.84
N VAL A 72 4.88 17.12 11.22
CA VAL A 72 5.57 17.40 9.95
C VAL A 72 6.67 18.41 10.25
N GLU A 73 7.92 18.02 10.06
CA GLU A 73 9.10 18.84 10.40
C GLU A 73 9.97 19.06 9.17
N GLY A 74 10.35 20.32 8.91
CA GLY A 74 11.30 20.69 7.85
C GLY A 74 10.83 20.40 6.42
N PHE A 75 9.57 19.97 6.22
CA PHE A 75 9.01 19.72 4.91
C PHE A 75 8.66 21.04 4.21
N VAL A 76 9.16 21.23 3.00
CA VAL A 76 8.87 22.39 2.15
C VAL A 76 8.35 21.85 0.81
N PRO A 77 7.10 22.16 0.41
CA PRO A 77 6.60 21.82 -0.92
C PRO A 77 7.56 22.31 -2.00
N GLY A 78 7.88 21.43 -2.95
CA GLY A 78 8.69 21.81 -4.11
C GLY A 78 7.96 22.82 -4.99
N LEU A 79 8.71 23.77 -5.56
CA LEU A 79 8.25 24.78 -6.51
C LEU A 79 7.54 24.20 -7.74
#